data_AF-A0A927LI77-F1
#
_entry.id   AF-A0A927LI77-F1
#
_cell.length_a   1.000
_cell.length_b   1.000
_cell.length_c   1.000
_cell.angle_alpha   90.00
_cell.angle_beta   90.00
_cell.angle_gamma   90.00
#
_symmetry.space_group_name_H-M   'P 1'
#
loop_
_entity.id
_entity.type
_entity.pdbx_description
1 polymer ?
#
loop_
_entity_poly.entity_id
_entity_poly.type
_entity_poly.pdbx_seq_one_letter_code
_entity_poly.pdbx_strand_id
1 'polypeptide(L)'
;MIEEYLKTWKSFFELESLLSRKNYWVYVSVNFLFLILLIRMLDFLQNEILDQMLLLIYFLVLISAGIRRMNDIKKRWFYIFIPFYNFVLLLEKSVNDSNPESFNLLNCVVVFFKLLLYSLVVGVVNFLIGLLGPFNNSAPYKDYIVLIYCVCLIPLFIVLFYLLTIIFKNKITKDSLFSYFLYFLFFSCVFTLLLIIS
;
A
#
# COMPACT_ATOMS: atom_id res chain seq x y z
N MET A 1 -13.75 12.96 24.65
CA MET A 1 -12.47 12.26 24.35
C MET A 1 -12.30 11.02 25.23
N ILE A 2 -12.17 11.15 26.56
CA ILE A 2 -12.01 9.99 27.47
C ILE A 2 -13.27 9.11 27.50
N GLU A 3 -14.46 9.70 27.55
CA GLU A 3 -15.73 8.96 27.52
C GLU A 3 -15.93 8.16 26.21
N GLU A 4 -15.53 8.74 25.08
CA GLU A 4 -15.57 8.05 23.78
C GLU A 4 -14.59 6.88 23.74
N TYR A 5 -13.38 7.05 24.29
CA TYR A 5 -12.40 5.98 24.41
C TYR A 5 -12.92 4.81 25.26
N LEU A 6 -13.49 5.10 26.44
CA LEU A 6 -14.10 4.09 27.31
C LEU A 6 -15.28 3.39 26.65
N LYS A 7 -16.10 4.12 25.91
CA LYS A 7 -17.21 3.56 25.12
C LYS A 7 -16.71 2.62 24.02
N THR A 8 -15.62 2.97 23.33
CA THR A 8 -15.02 2.11 22.30
C THR A 8 -14.41 0.84 22.90
N TRP A 9 -13.76 0.94 24.08
CA TRP A 9 -13.28 -0.21 24.84
C TRP A 9 -14.40 -1.12 25.34
N LYS A 10 -15.51 -0.56 25.81
CA LYS A 10 -16.66 -1.36 26.27
C LYS A 10 -17.35 -2.10 25.14
N SER A 11 -17.42 -1.48 23.95
CA SER A 11 -17.97 -2.07 22.71
C SER A 11 -16.92 -2.81 21.89
N PHE A 12 -15.83 -3.25 22.51
CA PHE A 12 -14.71 -3.86 21.81
C PHE A 12 -15.09 -5.16 21.06
N PHE A 13 -16.00 -5.94 21.65
CA PHE A 13 -16.52 -7.18 21.06
C PHE A 13 -17.70 -6.95 20.10
N GLU A 14 -18.25 -5.74 20.03
CA GLU A 14 -19.38 -5.38 19.15
C GLU A 14 -18.87 -4.94 17.77
N LEU A 15 -18.44 -5.90 16.95
CA LEU A 15 -17.84 -5.67 15.63
C LEU A 15 -18.80 -5.01 14.62
N GLU A 16 -20.10 -5.08 14.85
CA GLU A 16 -21.13 -4.49 14.00
C GLU A 16 -21.28 -2.97 14.20
N SER A 17 -20.73 -2.44 15.29
CA SER A 17 -20.88 -1.03 15.62
C SER A 17 -19.97 -0.15 14.76
N LEU A 18 -20.54 0.93 14.23
CA LEU A 18 -19.85 1.87 13.35
C LEU A 18 -18.89 2.77 14.14
N LEU A 19 -17.72 3.04 13.57
CA LEU A 19 -16.73 3.93 14.17
C LEU A 19 -16.39 5.07 13.20
N SER A 20 -16.75 6.29 13.61
CA SER A 20 -16.47 7.49 12.82
C SER A 20 -14.96 7.72 12.67
N ARG A 21 -14.56 8.39 11.58
CA ARG A 21 -13.15 8.69 11.30
C ARG A 21 -12.45 9.38 12.48
N LYS A 22 -13.08 10.40 13.07
CA LYS A 22 -12.53 11.14 14.21
C LYS A 22 -12.30 10.21 15.41
N ASN A 23 -13.28 9.36 15.71
CA ASN A 23 -13.23 8.51 16.88
C ASN A 23 -12.24 7.36 16.69
N TYR A 24 -12.08 6.86 15.47
CA TYR A 24 -11.04 5.90 15.10
C TYR A 24 -9.64 6.46 15.40
N TRP A 25 -9.31 7.66 14.90
CA TRP A 25 -7.97 8.22 15.10
C TRP A 25 -7.69 8.58 16.56
N VAL A 26 -8.68 9.13 17.29
CA VAL A 26 -8.55 9.36 18.74
C VAL A 26 -8.28 8.05 19.46
N TYR A 27 -9.00 6.98 19.12
CA TYR A 27 -8.81 5.67 19.72
C TYR A 27 -7.42 5.08 19.45
N VAL A 28 -6.95 5.13 18.21
CA VAL A 28 -5.63 4.63 17.81
C VAL A 28 -4.52 5.43 18.51
N SER A 29 -4.59 6.76 18.50
CA SER A 29 -3.58 7.61 19.13
C SER A 29 -3.48 7.39 20.63
N VAL A 30 -4.62 7.26 21.33
CA VAL A 30 -4.64 7.00 22.78
C VAL A 30 -4.09 5.59 23.08
N ASN A 31 -4.49 4.56 22.33
CA ASN A 31 -3.93 3.22 22.50
C ASN A 31 -2.42 3.17 22.21
N PHE A 32 -1.94 3.92 21.22
CA PHE A 32 -0.52 4.02 20.90
C PHE A 32 0.29 4.64 22.05
N LEU A 33 -0.21 5.73 22.65
CA LEU A 33 0.41 6.33 23.83
C LEU A 33 0.45 5.36 25.02
N PHE A 34 -0.65 4.64 25.28
CA PHE A 34 -0.67 3.63 26.33
C PHE A 34 0.30 2.48 26.06
N LEU A 35 0.40 2.02 24.81
CA LEU A 35 1.31 0.95 24.43
C LEU A 35 2.77 1.35 24.65
N ILE A 36 3.16 2.59 24.34
CA ILE A 36 4.51 3.10 24.65
C ILE A 36 4.79 3.07 26.15
N LEU A 37 3.85 3.56 26.98
CA LEU A 37 4.02 3.56 28.44
C LEU A 37 4.10 2.13 28.99
N LEU A 38 3.25 1.24 28.48
CA LEU A 38 3.13 -0.13 28.94
C LEU A 38 4.39 -0.95 28.61
N ILE A 39 4.96 -0.80 27.40
CA ILE A 39 6.25 -1.41 27.06
C ILE A 39 7.34 -0.97 28.04
N ARG A 40 7.42 0.32 28.39
CA ARG A 40 8.42 0.81 29.35
C ARG A 40 8.24 0.27 30.76
N MET A 41 7.00 0.07 31.20
CA MET A 41 6.73 -0.55 32.51
C MET A 41 7.05 -2.04 32.53
N LEU A 42 6.84 -2.72 31.41
CA LEU A 42 7.08 -4.13 31.23
C LEU A 42 8.57 -4.48 31.12
N ASP A 43 9.34 -3.67 30.38
CA ASP A 43 10.79 -3.75 30.33
C ASP A 43 11.42 -3.72 31.74
N PHE A 44 10.82 -2.95 32.66
CA PHE A 44 11.24 -2.89 34.05
C PHE A 44 10.92 -4.18 34.83
N LEU A 45 9.84 -4.87 34.50
CA LEU A 45 9.40 -6.11 35.16
C LEU A 45 10.12 -7.36 34.64
N GLN A 46 10.89 -7.25 33.54
CA GLN A 46 11.69 -8.33 32.95
C GLN A 46 10.92 -9.63 32.70
N ASN A 47 9.64 -9.54 32.34
CA ASN A 47 8.77 -10.70 32.13
C ASN A 47 8.28 -10.80 30.69
N GLU A 48 9.09 -11.43 29.85
CA GLU A 48 8.87 -11.55 28.41
C GLU A 48 7.52 -12.19 28.02
N ILE A 49 6.98 -13.09 28.85
CA ILE A 49 5.70 -13.76 28.58
C ILE A 49 4.54 -12.77 28.73
N LEU A 50 4.55 -11.94 29.76
CA LEU A 50 3.52 -10.92 29.97
C LEU A 50 3.55 -9.89 28.84
N ASP A 51 4.74 -9.55 28.34
CA ASP A 51 4.91 -8.59 27.27
C ASP A 51 4.26 -9.06 25.97
N GLN A 52 4.54 -10.30 25.59
CA GLN A 52 3.97 -10.90 24.39
C GLN A 52 2.44 -11.00 24.48
N MET A 53 1.90 -11.40 25.64
CA MET A 53 0.45 -11.50 25.85
C MET A 53 -0.24 -10.12 25.77
N LEU A 54 0.32 -9.10 26.41
CA LEU A 54 -0.24 -7.75 26.39
C LEU A 54 -0.19 -7.12 25.00
N LEU A 55 0.91 -7.33 24.27
CA LEU A 55 1.06 -6.84 22.91
C LEU A 55 0.04 -7.50 21.97
N LEU A 56 -0.22 -8.80 22.13
CA LEU A 56 -1.25 -9.52 21.38
C LEU A 56 -2.67 -8.98 21.66
N ILE A 57 -2.99 -8.68 22.92
CA ILE A 57 -4.27 -8.08 23.30
C ILE A 57 -4.43 -6.71 22.61
N TYR A 58 -3.42 -5.84 22.68
CA TYR A 58 -3.45 -4.54 22.02
C TYR A 58 -3.59 -4.65 20.50
N PHE A 59 -2.95 -5.64 19.90
CA PHE A 59 -3.05 -5.91 18.47
C PHE A 59 -4.47 -6.31 18.05
N LEU A 60 -5.10 -7.24 18.79
CA LEU A 60 -6.51 -7.59 18.59
C LEU A 60 -7.40 -6.35 18.75
N VAL A 61 -7.04 -5.47 19.70
CA VAL A 61 -7.75 -4.25 19.98
C VAL A 61 -7.78 -3.27 18.81
N LEU A 62 -6.62 -3.06 18.20
CA LEU A 62 -6.47 -2.23 17.00
C LEU A 62 -7.17 -2.85 15.78
N ILE A 63 -7.13 -4.18 15.63
CA ILE A 63 -7.82 -4.86 14.53
C ILE A 63 -9.32 -4.65 14.62
N SER A 64 -9.95 -4.89 15.77
CA SER A 64 -11.41 -4.74 15.89
C SER A 64 -11.85 -3.29 15.66
N ALA A 65 -11.09 -2.29 16.13
CA ALA A 65 -11.34 -0.89 15.78
C ALA A 65 -11.23 -0.63 14.26
N GLY A 66 -10.27 -1.26 13.59
CA GLY A 66 -10.15 -1.24 12.13
C GLY A 66 -11.36 -1.87 11.43
N ILE A 67 -11.85 -3.02 11.92
CA ILE A 67 -13.01 -3.73 11.35
C ILE A 67 -14.25 -2.83 11.41
N ARG A 68 -14.47 -2.17 12.56
CA ARG A 68 -15.56 -1.20 12.75
C ARG A 68 -15.47 0.00 11.81
N ARG A 69 -14.26 0.50 11.56
CA ARG A 69 -14.01 1.58 10.57
C ARG A 69 -14.33 1.11 9.16
N MET A 70 -13.94 -0.12 8.79
CA MET A 70 -14.24 -0.71 7.48
C MET A 70 -15.74 -0.93 7.28
N ASN A 71 -16.45 -1.31 8.34
CA ASN A 71 -17.91 -1.43 8.33
C ASN A 71 -18.57 -0.06 8.12
N ASP A 72 -18.03 1.02 8.69
CA ASP A 72 -18.54 2.39 8.47
C ASP A 72 -18.40 2.89 7.03
N ILE A 73 -17.35 2.47 6.33
CA ILE A 73 -17.15 2.77 4.90
C ILE A 73 -17.75 1.70 3.97
N LYS A 74 -18.50 0.72 4.51
CA LYS A 74 -19.09 -0.42 3.79
C LYS A 74 -18.08 -1.21 2.93
N LYS A 75 -16.86 -1.40 3.46
CA LYS A 75 -15.80 -2.20 2.84
C LYS A 75 -15.56 -3.50 3.61
N ARG A 76 -15.03 -4.51 2.92
CA ARG A 76 -14.66 -5.78 3.54
C ARG A 76 -13.50 -5.58 4.53
N TRP A 77 -13.59 -6.20 5.70
CA TRP A 77 -12.59 -6.08 6.77
C TRP A 77 -11.17 -6.55 6.38
N PHE A 78 -11.05 -7.49 5.45
CA PHE A 78 -9.76 -7.98 4.95
C PHE A 78 -8.84 -6.88 4.40
N TYR A 79 -9.38 -5.74 3.99
CA TYR A 79 -8.57 -4.64 3.48
C TYR A 79 -7.67 -3.99 4.54
N ILE A 80 -7.88 -4.27 5.83
CA ILE A 80 -7.01 -3.84 6.93
C ILE A 80 -5.60 -4.44 6.82
N PHE A 81 -5.46 -5.64 6.28
CA PHE A 81 -4.16 -6.32 6.16
C PHE A 81 -3.29 -5.81 5.01
N ILE A 82 -3.81 -4.90 4.18
CA ILE A 82 -3.07 -4.32 3.06
C ILE A 82 -2.47 -2.98 3.52
N PRO A 83 -1.13 -2.88 3.74
CA PRO A 83 -0.52 -1.79 4.52
C PRO A 83 -0.71 -0.37 3.98
N PHE A 84 -0.86 -0.18 2.67
CA PHE A 84 -1.06 1.15 2.07
C PHE A 84 -2.52 1.42 1.74
N TYR A 85 -3.27 0.37 1.40
CA TYR A 85 -4.68 0.49 1.06
C TYR A 85 -5.52 0.71 2.32
N ASN A 86 -5.16 0.06 3.44
CA ASN A 86 -5.83 0.27 4.72
C ASN A 86 -5.76 1.75 5.13
N PHE A 87 -4.62 2.42 4.97
CA PHE A 87 -4.40 3.78 5.44
C PHE A 87 -5.29 4.78 4.69
N VAL A 88 -5.39 4.62 3.37
CA VAL A 88 -6.28 5.43 2.53
C VAL A 88 -7.74 5.22 2.93
N LEU A 89 -8.17 3.97 3.13
CA LEU A 89 -9.54 3.64 3.54
C LEU A 89 -9.88 4.17 4.94
N LEU A 90 -8.95 4.12 5.88
CA LEU A 90 -9.14 4.61 7.25
C LEU A 90 -9.31 6.15 7.29
N LEU A 91 -8.77 6.87 6.29
CA LEU A 91 -8.92 8.33 6.13
C LEU A 91 -10.19 8.76 5.38
N GLU A 92 -10.86 7.83 4.71
CA GLU A 92 -12.08 8.07 3.93
C GLU A 92 -13.21 8.62 4.85
N LYS A 93 -14.14 9.39 4.30
CA LYS A 93 -15.34 9.83 5.04
C LYS A 93 -16.33 8.66 5.15
N SER A 94 -17.24 8.72 6.12
CA SER A 94 -18.31 7.73 6.23
C SER A 94 -19.18 7.78 4.97
N VAL A 95 -19.75 6.64 4.55
CA VAL A 95 -20.66 6.58 3.38
C VAL A 95 -21.92 7.42 3.62
N ASN A 96 -22.27 7.66 4.89
CA ASN A 96 -23.39 8.52 5.26
C ASN A 96 -23.09 10.01 5.04
N ASP A 97 -21.82 10.40 4.84
CA ASP A 97 -21.37 11.79 4.65
C ASP A 97 -20.94 12.13 3.21
N SER A 98 -21.01 11.20 2.24
CA SER A 98 -20.36 11.37 0.92
C SER A 98 -21.30 11.47 -0.29
N ASN A 99 -21.14 12.58 -1.04
CA ASN A 99 -21.56 12.76 -2.44
C ASN A 99 -20.75 11.83 -3.40
N PRO A 100 -21.29 11.50 -4.60
CA PRO A 100 -20.72 10.50 -5.53
C PRO A 100 -19.30 10.80 -6.08
N GLU A 101 -18.75 11.99 -5.85
CA GLU A 101 -17.42 12.40 -6.34
C GLU A 101 -16.25 11.71 -5.61
N SER A 102 -16.41 11.31 -4.33
CA SER A 102 -15.36 10.61 -3.59
C SER A 102 -15.02 9.25 -4.21
N PHE A 103 -15.99 8.62 -4.87
CA PHE A 103 -15.84 7.33 -5.54
C PHE A 103 -14.90 7.41 -6.76
N ASN A 104 -14.82 8.56 -7.43
CA ASN A 104 -13.93 8.76 -8.59
C ASN A 104 -12.48 8.98 -8.16
N LEU A 105 -12.25 9.71 -7.08
CA LEU A 105 -10.91 9.98 -6.56
C LEU A 105 -10.27 8.72 -5.98
N LEU A 106 -11.04 7.90 -5.25
CA LEU A 106 -10.57 6.62 -4.68
C LEU A 106 -10.19 5.63 -5.76
N ASN A 107 -10.98 5.56 -6.83
CA ASN A 107 -10.68 4.73 -7.99
C ASN A 107 -9.41 5.19 -8.71
N CYS A 108 -9.19 6.49 -8.82
CA CYS A 108 -7.97 7.05 -9.41
C CYS A 108 -6.73 6.66 -8.58
N VAL A 109 -6.82 6.75 -7.25
CA VAL A 109 -5.75 6.36 -6.33
C VAL A 109 -5.48 4.85 -6.34
N VAL A 110 -6.52 4.02 -6.38
CA VAL A 110 -6.36 2.55 -6.49
C VAL A 110 -5.73 2.15 -7.81
N VAL A 111 -6.14 2.78 -8.92
CA VAL A 111 -5.52 2.56 -10.24
C VAL A 111 -4.06 3.02 -10.21
N PHE A 112 -3.76 4.17 -9.60
CA PHE A 112 -2.40 4.66 -9.43
C PHE A 112 -1.51 3.67 -8.67
N PHE A 113 -1.96 3.17 -7.52
CA PHE A 113 -1.18 2.20 -6.74
C PHE A 113 -1.03 0.85 -7.43
N LYS A 114 -2.05 0.36 -8.14
CA LYS A 114 -1.92 -0.84 -8.97
C LYS A 114 -0.84 -0.65 -10.05
N LEU A 115 -0.88 0.46 -10.77
CA LEU A 115 0.10 0.77 -11.82
C LEU A 115 1.52 0.96 -11.27
N LEU A 116 1.66 1.59 -10.11
CA LEU A 116 2.94 1.74 -9.40
C LEU A 116 3.53 0.39 -8.98
N LEU A 117 2.67 -0.53 -8.50
CA LEU A 117 3.12 -1.86 -8.10
C LEU A 117 3.54 -2.69 -9.32
N TYR A 118 2.81 -2.58 -10.44
CA TYR A 118 3.20 -3.21 -11.70
C TYR A 118 4.53 -2.67 -12.26
N SER A 119 4.77 -1.35 -12.20
CA SER A 119 6.07 -0.80 -12.65
C SER A 119 7.23 -1.27 -11.77
N LEU A 120 7.03 -1.37 -10.45
CA LEU A 120 8.02 -1.92 -9.53
C LEU A 120 8.34 -3.38 -9.84
N VAL A 121 7.32 -4.23 -10.01
CA VAL A 121 7.49 -5.65 -10.34
C VAL A 121 8.27 -5.80 -11.65
N VAL A 122 7.95 -5.01 -12.67
CA VAL A 122 8.64 -5.09 -13.97
C VAL A 122 10.07 -4.57 -13.88
N GLY A 123 10.31 -3.49 -13.15
CA GLY A 123 11.66 -3.01 -12.87
C GLY A 123 12.52 -4.08 -12.20
N VAL A 124 11.96 -4.80 -11.23
CA VAL A 124 12.62 -5.93 -10.56
C VAL A 124 12.85 -7.10 -11.53
N VAL A 125 11.86 -7.47 -12.35
CA VAL A 125 11.99 -8.55 -13.33
C VAL A 125 13.08 -8.22 -14.36
N ASN A 126 13.10 -6.99 -14.90
CA ASN A 126 14.13 -6.55 -15.85
C ASN A 126 15.52 -6.52 -15.22
N PHE A 127 15.62 -6.12 -13.95
CA PHE A 127 16.88 -6.15 -13.20
C PHE A 127 17.37 -7.59 -13.00
N LEU A 128 16.49 -8.51 -12.64
CA LEU A 128 16.81 -9.93 -12.47
C LEU A 128 17.21 -10.59 -13.81
N ILE A 129 16.50 -10.28 -14.90
CA ILE A 129 16.85 -10.75 -16.25
C ILE A 129 18.24 -10.24 -16.65
N GLY A 130 18.56 -8.98 -16.36
CA GLY A 130 19.90 -8.42 -16.59
C GLY A 130 20.99 -9.11 -15.75
N LEU A 131 20.69 -9.49 -14.50
CA LEU A 131 21.61 -10.23 -13.63
C LEU A 131 21.80 -11.70 -14.03
N LEU A 132 20.76 -12.34 -14.55
CA LEU A 132 20.78 -13.75 -14.94
C LEU A 132 21.18 -13.98 -16.40
N GLY A 133 21.30 -12.91 -17.19
CA GLY A 133 21.80 -12.96 -18.55
C GLY A 133 23.21 -13.55 -18.60
N PRO A 134 23.58 -14.27 -19.69
CA PRO A 134 24.88 -14.90 -19.79
C PRO A 134 25.98 -13.82 -19.82
N PHE A 135 26.71 -13.66 -18.73
CA PHE A 135 27.95 -12.88 -18.69
C PHE A 135 28.95 -13.51 -19.66
N ASN A 136 29.09 -12.90 -20.84
CA ASN A 136 29.95 -13.44 -21.87
C ASN A 136 31.34 -12.80 -21.70
N ASN A 137 32.27 -13.55 -21.10
CA ASN A 137 33.64 -13.11 -20.81
C ASN A 137 34.43 -12.58 -22.04
N SER A 138 33.92 -12.80 -23.25
CA SER A 138 34.48 -12.30 -24.50
C SER A 138 34.21 -10.82 -24.78
N ALA A 139 33.18 -10.22 -24.17
CA ALA A 139 32.79 -8.83 -24.43
C ALA A 139 32.20 -8.13 -23.17
N PRO A 140 33.03 -7.85 -22.15
CA PRO A 140 32.56 -7.33 -20.86
C PRO A 140 31.83 -5.99 -20.95
N TYR A 141 32.10 -5.19 -21.99
CA TYR A 141 31.43 -3.91 -22.21
C TYR A 141 29.92 -4.04 -22.52
N LYS A 142 29.47 -5.16 -23.10
CA LYS A 142 28.05 -5.39 -23.38
C LYS A 142 27.24 -5.57 -22.09
N ASP A 143 27.79 -6.29 -21.12
CA ASP A 143 27.14 -6.57 -19.84
C ASP A 143 26.95 -5.27 -19.02
N TYR A 144 27.93 -4.36 -19.05
CA TYR A 144 27.79 -3.04 -18.44
C TYR A 144 26.73 -2.16 -19.10
N ILE A 145 26.58 -2.23 -20.43
CA ILE A 145 25.55 -1.49 -21.17
C ILE A 145 24.15 -1.96 -20.77
N VAL A 146 23.95 -3.28 -20.62
CA VAL A 146 22.67 -3.86 -20.16
C VAL A 146 22.36 -3.43 -18.73
N LEU A 147 23.35 -3.46 -17.82
CA LEU A 147 23.18 -2.99 -16.44
C LEU A 147 22.82 -1.50 -16.35
N ILE A 148 23.52 -0.64 -17.10
CA ILE A 148 23.23 0.80 -17.15
C ILE A 148 21.81 1.04 -17.70
N TYR A 149 21.41 0.29 -18.73
CA TYR A 149 20.06 0.37 -19.28
C TYR A 149 18.98 -0.02 -18.26
N CYS A 150 19.18 -1.12 -17.51
CA CYS A 150 18.26 -1.56 -16.45
C CYS A 150 18.12 -0.52 -15.33
N VAL A 151 19.22 0.11 -14.91
CA VAL A 151 19.19 1.16 -13.88
C VAL A 151 18.48 2.42 -14.38
N CYS A 152 18.69 2.81 -15.64
CA CYS A 152 18.06 3.98 -16.26
C CYS A 152 16.57 3.80 -16.60
N LEU A 153 16.10 2.55 -16.75
CA LEU A 153 14.69 2.25 -17.02
C LEU A 153 13.78 2.66 -15.86
N ILE A 154 14.21 2.45 -14.61
CA ILE A 154 13.41 2.75 -13.41
C ILE A 154 12.99 4.24 -13.34
N PRO A 155 13.91 5.23 -13.43
CA PRO A 155 13.52 6.64 -13.44
C PRO A 155 12.72 7.01 -14.70
N LEU A 156 13.04 6.43 -15.86
CA LEU A 156 12.29 6.65 -17.10
C LEU A 156 10.83 6.17 -16.99
N PHE A 157 10.59 5.04 -16.33
CA PHE A 157 9.24 4.54 -16.01
C PHE A 157 8.46 5.50 -15.12
N ILE A 158 9.11 6.08 -14.11
CA ILE A 158 8.49 7.05 -13.20
C ILE A 158 8.10 8.32 -13.97
N VAL A 159 8.97 8.83 -14.84
CA VAL A 159 8.72 10.03 -15.65
C VAL A 159 7.61 9.79 -16.69
N LEU A 160 7.63 8.66 -17.40
CA LEU A 160 6.57 8.30 -18.36
C LEU A 160 5.22 8.11 -17.66
N PHE A 161 5.21 7.46 -16.51
CA PHE A 161 4.00 7.30 -15.71
C PHE A 161 3.44 8.65 -15.23
N TYR A 162 4.31 9.56 -14.78
CA TYR A 162 3.93 10.92 -14.40
C TYR A 162 3.37 11.73 -15.58
N LEU A 163 4.01 11.62 -16.75
CA LEU A 163 3.52 12.26 -17.98
C LEU A 163 2.17 11.69 -18.42
N LEU A 164 2.00 10.36 -18.39
CA LEU A 164 0.74 9.69 -18.71
C LEU A 164 -0.38 10.14 -17.76
N THR A 165 -0.10 10.25 -16.46
CA THR A 165 -1.10 10.73 -15.49
C THR A 165 -1.48 12.20 -15.69
N ILE A 166 -0.55 13.05 -16.14
CA ILE A 166 -0.86 14.45 -16.51
C ILE A 166 -1.68 14.52 -17.79
N ILE A 167 -1.25 13.82 -18.85
CA ILE A 167 -1.86 13.89 -20.19
C ILE A 167 -3.29 13.35 -20.16
N PHE A 168 -3.53 12.27 -19.42
CA PHE A 168 -4.81 11.56 -19.44
C PHE A 168 -5.80 11.98 -18.35
N LYS A 169 -5.51 13.05 -17.60
CA LYS A 169 -6.35 13.61 -16.53
C LYS A 169 -7.80 13.89 -16.96
N ASN A 170 -8.08 14.08 -18.25
CA ASN A 170 -9.38 14.58 -18.73
C ASN A 170 -10.20 13.68 -19.67
N LYS A 171 -9.75 12.48 -20.13
CA LYS A 171 -10.50 11.83 -21.23
C LYS A 171 -10.50 10.30 -21.38
N ILE A 172 -10.14 9.50 -20.38
CA ILE A 172 -10.03 8.04 -20.59
C ILE A 172 -10.79 7.19 -19.56
N THR A 173 -11.52 6.19 -20.07
CA THR A 173 -12.07 5.05 -19.35
C THR A 173 -10.95 4.14 -18.80
N LYS A 174 -11.08 3.68 -17.55
CA LYS A 174 -10.04 2.92 -16.81
C LYS A 174 -9.39 1.78 -17.59
N ASP A 175 -10.14 1.14 -18.47
CA ASP A 175 -9.71 -0.06 -19.18
C ASP A 175 -8.66 0.22 -20.27
N SER A 176 -8.72 1.39 -20.93
CA SER A 176 -7.75 1.68 -22.00
C SER A 176 -6.39 2.13 -21.45
N LEU A 177 -6.35 2.86 -20.32
CA LEU A 177 -5.10 3.28 -19.67
C LEU A 177 -4.29 2.08 -19.18
N PHE A 178 -4.97 1.06 -18.64
CA PHE A 178 -4.34 -0.20 -18.24
C PHE A 178 -3.79 -0.98 -19.44
N SER A 179 -4.56 -1.06 -20.54
CA SER A 179 -4.10 -1.70 -21.79
C SER A 179 -2.85 -1.03 -22.35
N TYR A 180 -2.81 0.30 -22.47
CA TYR A 180 -1.64 1.02 -22.97
C TYR A 180 -0.40 0.80 -22.10
N PHE A 181 -0.57 0.78 -20.78
CA PHE A 181 0.51 0.48 -19.86
C PHE A 181 1.03 -0.96 -20.03
N LEU A 182 0.13 -1.94 -20.19
CA LEU A 182 0.52 -3.33 -20.49
C LEU A 182 1.28 -3.48 -21.81
N TYR A 183 0.85 -2.82 -22.88
CA TYR A 183 1.56 -2.85 -24.16
C TYR A 183 2.97 -2.25 -24.05
N PHE A 184 3.11 -1.14 -23.31
CA PHE A 184 4.40 -0.52 -23.06
C PHE A 184 5.33 -1.41 -22.23
N LEU A 185 4.80 -2.07 -21.20
CA LEU A 185 5.54 -3.05 -20.39
C LEU A 185 6.01 -4.25 -21.21
N PHE A 186 5.12 -4.81 -22.04
CA PHE A 186 5.48 -5.92 -22.93
C PHE A 186 6.61 -5.54 -23.88
N PHE A 187 6.54 -4.33 -24.46
CA PHE A 187 7.59 -3.82 -25.34
C PHE A 187 8.93 -3.65 -24.61
N SER A 188 8.93 -3.16 -23.37
CA SER A 188 10.14 -3.03 -22.55
C SER A 188 10.81 -4.38 -22.29
N CYS A 189 10.03 -5.42 -21.94
CA CYS A 189 10.56 -6.76 -21.71
C CYS A 189 11.14 -7.40 -22.99
N VAL A 190 10.45 -7.22 -24.12
CA VAL A 190 10.94 -7.71 -25.43
C VAL A 190 12.24 -7.01 -25.82
N PHE A 191 12.34 -5.70 -25.59
CA PHE A 191 13.55 -4.94 -25.88
C PHE A 191 14.74 -5.37 -25.00
N THR A 192 14.52 -5.62 -23.71
CA THR A 192 15.57 -6.18 -22.83
C THR A 192 16.05 -7.55 -23.30
N LEU A 193 15.14 -8.42 -23.78
CA LEU A 193 15.53 -9.73 -24.32
C LEU A 193 16.32 -9.61 -25.62
N LEU A 194 15.94 -8.68 -26.50
CA LEU A 194 16.68 -8.41 -27.74
C LEU A 194 18.10 -7.93 -27.46
N LEU A 195 18.30 -7.06 -26.47
CA LEU A 195 19.63 -6.59 -26.05
C LEU A 195 20.51 -7.71 -25.50
N ILE A 196 19.92 -8.70 -24.82
CA ILE A 196 20.65 -9.86 -24.29
C ILE A 196 21.05 -10.84 -25.40
N ILE A 197 20.22 -10.97 -26.44
CA ILE A 197 20.47 -11.88 -27.56
C ILE A 197 21.49 -11.30 -28.57
N SER A 198 21.60 -9.97 -28.68
CA SER A 198 22.45 -9.25 -29.66
C SER A 198 23.93 -9.11 -29.27
#